data_AF-A0A2B8BGH8-F1
#
_entry.id   AF-A0A2B8BGH8-F1
#
_cell.length_a   1.000
_cell.length_b   1.000
_cell.length_c   1.000
_cell.angle_alpha   90.00
_cell.angle_beta   90.00
_cell.angle_gamma   90.00
#
_symmetry.space_group_name_H-M   'P 1'
#
loop_
_entity.id
_entity.type
_entity.pdbx_description
1 polymer ?
#
loop_
_entity_poly.entity_id
_entity_poly.type
_entity_poly.pdbx_seq_one_letter_code
_entity_poly.pdbx_strand_id
1 'polypeptide(L)'
;MNAPTCCLARIPANGKFWLKNARVHDGLRDIRIENGRVRALVPAGESPCCAPGLDLDGGGVRRMDADAPVMAGDPADLWVTLCGGRTVPMLAGKLETAKT
;
A
#
# COMPACT_ATOMS: atom_id res chain seq x y z
N MET A 1 -8.35 18.38 -2.57
CA MET A 1 -7.79 17.84 -3.84
C MET A 1 -8.09 16.34 -3.85
N ASN A 2 -8.78 15.84 -4.87
CA ASN A 2 -9.21 14.43 -4.95
C ASN A 2 -8.03 13.58 -5.44
N ALA A 3 -7.67 12.50 -4.73
CA ALA A 3 -6.66 11.57 -5.24
C ALA A 3 -7.13 11.05 -6.62
N PRO A 4 -6.30 11.12 -7.68
CA PRO A 4 -6.74 10.77 -9.00
C PRO A 4 -7.14 9.29 -9.05
N THR A 5 -8.32 9.00 -9.60
CA THR A 5 -8.89 7.66 -9.77
C THR A 5 -7.96 6.69 -10.51
N CYS A 6 -6.96 7.20 -11.24
CA CYS A 6 -5.95 6.42 -11.94
C CYS A 6 -5.04 5.59 -11.01
N CYS A 7 -4.86 6.02 -9.76
CA CYS A 7 -4.06 5.29 -8.77
C CYS A 7 -4.73 3.95 -8.40
N LEU A 8 -6.04 3.98 -8.15
CA LEU A 8 -6.81 2.81 -7.70
C LEU A 8 -7.12 1.83 -8.83
N ALA A 9 -7.28 2.31 -10.06
CA ALA A 9 -7.52 1.48 -11.24
C ALA A 9 -6.37 0.49 -11.56
N ARG A 10 -5.20 0.67 -10.94
CA ARG A 10 -4.01 -0.17 -11.13
C ARG A 10 -3.92 -1.35 -10.17
N ILE A 11 -4.85 -1.49 -9.23
CA ILE A 11 -4.84 -2.60 -8.26
C ILE A 11 -5.60 -3.79 -8.83
N PRO A 12 -4.92 -4.92 -9.11
CA PRO A 12 -5.57 -6.12 -9.61
C PRO A 12 -6.51 -6.73 -8.56
N ALA A 13 -7.67 -7.20 -9.02
CA ALA A 13 -8.69 -7.84 -8.20
C ALA A 13 -8.23 -9.17 -7.56
N ASN A 14 -7.11 -9.75 -8.04
CA ASN A 14 -6.55 -10.99 -7.50
C ASN A 14 -5.86 -10.81 -6.14
N GLY A 15 -5.80 -9.59 -5.60
CA GLY A 15 -5.21 -9.31 -4.29
C GLY A 15 -3.69 -9.43 -4.24
N LYS A 16 -3.02 -9.36 -5.40
CA LYS A 16 -1.56 -9.47 -5.53
C LYS A 16 -0.97 -8.25 -6.22
N PHE A 17 -0.38 -7.34 -5.45
CA PHE A 17 0.16 -6.09 -5.98
C PHE A 17 1.23 -5.50 -5.08
N TRP A 18 1.90 -4.45 -5.56
CA TRP A 18 2.86 -3.68 -4.78
C TRP A 18 2.28 -2.34 -4.37
N LEU A 19 2.52 -1.92 -3.12
CA LEU A 19 2.52 -0.50 -2.76
C LEU A 19 3.96 -0.01 -2.98
N LYS A 20 4.17 0.85 -3.96
CA LYS A 20 5.51 1.34 -4.34
C LYS A 20 5.80 2.68 -3.69
N ASN A 21 7.07 2.94 -3.37
CA ASN A 21 7.54 4.17 -2.73
C ASN A 21 6.73 4.54 -1.47
N ALA A 22 6.39 3.53 -0.66
CA ALA A 22 5.64 3.72 0.57
C ALA A 22 6.57 4.27 1.66
N ARG A 23 6.13 5.31 2.37
CA ARG A 23 6.81 5.77 3.58
C ARG A 23 6.34 4.95 4.78
N VAL A 24 7.25 4.21 5.38
CA VAL A 24 7.07 3.45 6.63
C VAL A 24 8.00 4.03 7.70
N HIS A 25 8.00 3.44 8.91
CA HIS A 25 8.74 3.97 10.06
C HIS A 25 10.25 4.15 9.81
N ASP A 26 10.86 3.25 9.03
CA ASP A 26 12.32 3.17 8.82
C ASP A 26 12.78 3.72 7.45
N GLY A 27 11.87 4.31 6.66
CA GLY A 27 12.20 4.93 5.38
C GLY A 27 11.20 4.63 4.27
N LEU A 28 11.70 4.65 3.02
CA LEU A 28 10.91 4.33 1.83
C LEU A 28 11.08 2.86 1.47
N ARG A 29 9.95 2.17 1.26
CA ARG A 29 9.89 0.74 0.92
C ARG A 29 8.90 0.48 -0.20
N ASP A 30 9.14 -0.59 -0.95
CA ASP A 30 8.10 -1.24 -1.75
C ASP A 30 7.52 -2.43 -0.95
N ILE A 31 6.21 -2.48 -0.83
CA ILE A 31 5.49 -3.45 0.01
C ILE A 31 4.69 -4.38 -0.88
N ARG A 32 4.99 -5.69 -0.83
CA ARG A 32 4.22 -6.70 -1.55
C ARG A 32 2.99 -7.10 -0.76
N ILE A 33 1.82 -6.90 -1.33
CA ILE A 33 0.55 -7.44 -0.81
C ILE A 33 0.21 -8.70 -1.60
N GLU A 34 -0.13 -9.76 -0.88
CA GLU A 34 -0.58 -11.02 -1.45
C GLU A 34 -1.51 -11.75 -0.50
N ASN A 35 -2.69 -12.18 -1.00
CA ASN A 35 -3.68 -12.94 -0.24
C ASN A 35 -4.03 -12.31 1.12
N GLY A 36 -4.17 -10.97 1.12
CA GLY A 36 -4.51 -10.18 2.30
C GLY A 36 -3.42 -10.07 3.36
N ARG A 37 -2.17 -10.36 3.01
CA ARG A 37 -1.01 -10.22 3.89
C ARG A 37 0.09 -9.42 3.24
N VAL A 38 0.96 -8.86 4.07
CA VAL A 38 2.24 -8.32 3.64
C VAL A 38 3.19 -9.48 3.39
N ARG A 39 3.53 -9.73 2.12
CA ARG A 39 4.40 -10.84 1.75
C ARG A 39 5.87 -10.48 1.81
N ALA A 40 6.22 -9.24 1.52
CA ALA A 40 7.58 -8.74 1.53
C ALA A 40 7.61 -7.22 1.71
N LEU A 41 8.71 -6.73 2.30
CA LEU A 41 9.12 -5.34 2.24
C LEU A 41 10.53 -5.31 1.66
N VAL A 42 10.73 -4.49 0.64
CA VAL A 42 12.05 -4.27 0.02
C VAL A 42 12.33 -2.77 -0.06
N PRO A 43 13.59 -2.34 -0.19
CA PRO A 43 13.91 -0.95 -0.50
C PRO A 43 13.07 -0.39 -1.66
N ALA A 44 12.68 0.88 -1.58
CA ALA A 44 11.92 1.52 -2.64
C ALA A 44 12.68 1.47 -3.99
N GLY A 45 11.96 1.09 -5.05
CA GLY A 45 12.53 0.92 -6.39
C GLY A 45 12.98 -0.51 -6.71
N GLU A 46 13.02 -1.42 -5.73
CA GLU A 46 13.36 -2.83 -5.99
C GLU A 46 12.18 -3.69 -6.44
N SER A 47 10.93 -3.20 -6.32
CA SER A 47 9.80 -3.92 -6.91
C SER A 47 9.92 -3.99 -8.43
N PRO A 48 9.59 -5.13 -9.08
CA PRO A 48 9.74 -5.25 -10.52
C PRO A 48 8.94 -4.17 -11.26
N CYS A 49 9.56 -3.52 -12.26
CA CYS A 49 8.97 -2.39 -12.97
C CYS A 49 7.62 -2.74 -13.62
N CYS A 50 7.49 -3.97 -14.13
CA CYS A 50 6.27 -4.48 -14.76
C CYS A 50 5.26 -5.11 -13.78
N ALA A 51 5.58 -5.21 -12.48
CA ALA A 51 4.67 -5.81 -11.52
C ALA A 51 3.49 -4.87 -11.22
N PRO A 52 2.25 -5.39 -11.15
CA PRO A 52 1.08 -4.60 -10.77
C PRO A 52 1.28 -3.92 -9.42
N GLY A 53 0.91 -2.66 -9.32
CA GLY A 53 1.08 -1.90 -8.09
C GLY A 53 0.55 -0.48 -8.16
N LEU A 54 0.40 0.09 -6.98
CA LEU A 54 0.04 1.47 -6.74
C LEU A 54 1.29 2.20 -6.24
N ASP A 55 1.70 3.25 -6.95
CA ASP A 55 2.73 4.17 -6.49
C ASP A 55 2.11 5.17 -5.49
N LEU A 56 2.72 5.26 -4.31
CA LEU A 56 2.28 6.15 -3.24
C LEU A 56 3.03 7.47 -3.22
N ASP A 57 4.09 7.64 -4.03
CA ASP A 57 4.88 8.88 -4.10
C ASP A 57 5.33 9.37 -2.70
N GLY A 58 5.85 8.45 -1.88
CA GLY A 58 6.25 8.74 -0.50
C GLY A 58 5.10 8.82 0.50
N GLY A 59 3.88 8.44 0.11
CA GLY A 59 2.70 8.35 0.97
C GLY A 59 2.90 7.36 2.12
N GLY A 60 2.41 7.75 3.30
CA GLY A 60 2.54 6.98 4.53
C GLY A 60 1.75 5.67 4.52
N VAL A 61 2.37 4.59 4.98
CA VAL A 61 1.73 3.30 5.24
C VAL A 61 2.01 2.89 6.69
N ARG A 62 0.95 2.63 7.45
CA ARG A 62 1.03 2.21 8.85
C ARG A 62 -0.01 1.14 9.16
N ARG A 63 0.25 0.33 10.17
CA ARG A 63 -0.72 -0.66 10.68
C ARG A 63 -1.96 0.03 11.24
N MET A 64 -3.10 -0.65 11.20
CA MET A 64 -4.34 -0.17 11.82
C MET A 64 -4.43 -0.53 13.31
N ASP A 65 -3.89 -1.69 13.69
CA ASP A 65 -4.09 -2.31 15.01
C ASP A 65 -3.08 -1.85 16.07
N ALA A 66 -1.94 -1.30 15.66
CA ALA A 66 -0.85 -0.90 16.56
C ALA A 66 0.00 0.22 15.97
N ASP A 67 0.66 0.97 16.85
CA ASP A 67 1.77 1.86 16.49
C ASP A 67 3.08 1.05 16.37
N ALA A 68 3.06 0.06 15.49
CA ALA A 68 4.17 -0.84 15.23
C ALA A 68 4.57 -0.79 13.75
N PRO A 69 5.84 -1.10 13.43
CA PRO A 69 6.30 -1.22 12.04
C PRO A 69 5.47 -2.22 11.24
N VAL A 70 5.31 -1.94 9.95
CA VAL A 70 4.73 -2.90 9.00
C VAL A 70 5.79 -3.96 8.71
N MET A 71 5.48 -5.24 8.94
CA MET A 71 6.42 -6.35 8.77
C MET A 71 5.90 -7.40 7.79
N ALA A 72 6.82 -8.15 7.17
CA ALA A 72 6.44 -9.30 6.35
C ALA A 72 5.80 -10.38 7.22
N GLY A 73 4.70 -10.96 6.75
CA GLY A 73 3.86 -11.92 7.48
C GLY A 73 2.62 -11.29 8.11
N ASP A 74 2.62 -9.97 8.35
CA ASP A 74 1.50 -9.26 8.96
C ASP A 74 0.23 -9.31 8.07
N PRO A 75 -0.97 -9.22 8.69
CA PRO A 75 -2.18 -8.87 7.96
C PRO A 75 -2.00 -7.55 7.18
N ALA A 76 -2.55 -7.48 5.97
CA ALA A 76 -2.57 -6.26 5.18
C ALA A 76 -3.74 -5.33 5.58
N ASP A 77 -3.87 -5.11 6.89
CA ASP A 77 -4.81 -4.17 7.51
C ASP A 77 -4.06 -2.86 7.82
N LEU A 78 -4.06 -1.96 6.83
CA LEU A 78 -3.15 -0.82 6.77
C LEU A 78 -3.90 0.49 6.51
N TRP A 79 -3.50 1.55 7.20
CA TRP A 79 -3.80 2.91 6.74
C TRP A 79 -2.83 3.29 5.63
N VAL A 80 -3.35 3.65 4.47
CA VAL A 80 -2.57 3.98 3.27
C VAL A 80 -2.85 5.41 2.85
N THR A 81 -1.82 6.25 2.83
CA THR A 81 -1.88 7.61 2.29
C THR A 81 -1.61 7.57 0.79
N LEU A 82 -2.62 7.89 0.00
CA LEU A 82 -2.54 7.92 -1.46
C LEU A 82 -1.82 9.19 -1.95
N CYS A 83 -1.37 9.16 -3.20
CA CYS A 83 -0.94 10.36 -3.92
C CYS A 83 -2.04 11.44 -3.83
N GLY A 84 -1.68 12.63 -3.34
CA GLY A 84 -2.63 13.71 -3.01
C GLY A 84 -2.99 13.82 -1.52
N GLY A 85 -2.41 12.99 -0.65
CA GLY A 85 -2.47 13.12 0.81
C GLY A 85 -3.70 12.51 1.48
N ARG A 86 -4.61 11.91 0.71
CA ARG A 86 -5.78 11.23 1.27
C ARG A 86 -5.38 9.89 1.90
N THR A 87 -5.66 9.72 3.18
CA THR A 87 -5.51 8.41 3.86
C THR A 87 -6.78 7.60 3.73
N VAL A 88 -6.65 6.34 3.34
CA VAL A 88 -7.77 5.38 3.20
C VAL A 88 -7.45 4.08 3.94
N PRO A 89 -8.47 3.35 4.40
CA PRO A 89 -8.26 2.02 4.95
C PRO A 89 -8.01 1.00 3.85
N MET A 90 -7.04 0.12 4.09
CA MET A 90 -6.85 -1.14 3.38
C MET A 90 -7.16 -2.28 4.35
N LEU A 91 -8.15 -3.13 4.06
CA LEU A 91 -8.49 -4.29 4.88
C LEU A 91 -8.20 -5.56 4.11
N ALA A 92 -7.39 -6.45 4.68
CA ALA A 92 -6.91 -7.66 4.05
C ALA A 92 -6.45 -7.42 2.59
N GLY A 93 -5.68 -6.34 2.37
CA GLY A 93 -5.14 -5.99 1.06
C GLY A 93 -6.12 -5.32 0.09
N LYS A 94 -7.36 -5.04 0.51
CA LYS A 94 -8.36 -4.34 -0.31
C LYS A 94 -8.49 -2.89 0.14
N LEU A 95 -8.20 -1.94 -0.75
CA LEU A 95 -8.46 -0.53 -0.48
C LEU A 95 -9.95 -0.26 -0.51
N GLU A 96 -10.50 0.27 0.57
CA GLU A 96 -11.86 0.75 0.55
C GLU A 96 -11.88 2.12 -0.13
N THR A 97 -12.53 2.19 -1.29
CA THR A 97 -12.93 3.48 -1.84
C THR A 97 -14.06 4.00 -0.97
N ALA A 98 -13.84 5.11 -0.27
CA ALA A 98 -14.90 5.80 0.45
C ALA A 98 -16.14 5.89 -0.44
N LYS A 99 -17.26 5.33 0.01
CA LYS A 99 -18.56 5.53 -0.61
C LYS A 99 -18.78 7.05 -0.70
N THR A 100 -18.85 7.57 -1.93
CA THR A 100 -19.49 8.85 -2.22
C THR A 100 -20.93 8.85 -1.73
#